data_AF-A0A9X9MA29-F1
#
_entry.id   AF-A0A9X9MA29-F1
#
_cell.length_a   1.000
_cell.length_b   1.000
_cell.length_c   1.000
_cell.angle_alpha   90.00
_cell.angle_beta   90.00
_cell.angle_gamma   90.00
#
_symmetry.space_group_name_H-M   'P 1'
#
loop_
_entity.id
_entity.type
_entity.pdbx_description
1 polymer ?
#
loop_
_entity_poly.entity_id
_entity_poly.type
_entity_poly.pdbx_seq_one_letter_code
_entity_poly.pdbx_strand_id
1 'polypeptide(L)' 'MEEKTSRRTASIPQFTNSPTMVIMVGLPARGKTYISTKLTRYLNWIGTPTKVFNLGQYRREAVSYKNYEFFLPDNM' A
#
# COMPACT_ATOMS: atom_id res chain seq x y z
N MET A 1 -2.33 -39.35 16.53
CA MET A 1 -3.01 -38.87 15.31
C MET A 1 -3.32 -37.41 15.57
N GLU A 2 -2.48 -36.52 15.04
CA GLU A 2 -2.51 -35.09 15.37
C GLU A 2 -3.57 -34.40 14.51
N GLU A 3 -4.59 -33.89 15.19
CA GLU A 3 -5.73 -33.19 14.61
C GLU A 3 -5.26 -31.87 13.98
N LYS A 4 -5.10 -31.86 12.65
CA LYS A 4 -4.86 -30.61 11.89
C LYS A 4 -6.13 -29.77 11.97
N THR A 5 -6.19 -28.89 12.96
CA THR A 5 -7.22 -27.87 13.09
C THR A 5 -7.30 -27.07 11.79
N SER A 6 -8.37 -27.28 11.03
CA SER A 6 -8.66 -26.58 9.79
C SER A 6 -8.77 -25.09 10.10
N ARG A 7 -7.69 -24.33 9.88
CA ARG A 7 -7.71 -22.88 9.94
C ARG A 7 -8.81 -22.44 8.98
N ARG A 8 -9.83 -21.75 9.49
CA ARG A 8 -10.90 -21.15 8.67
C ARG A 8 -10.21 -20.34 7.58
N THR A 9 -10.20 -20.85 6.35
CA THR A 9 -9.72 -20.10 5.19
C THR A 9 -10.69 -18.93 5.08
N ALA A 10 -10.28 -17.74 5.54
CA ALA A 10 -10.99 -16.52 5.23
C ALA A 10 -11.26 -16.59 3.73
N SER A 11 -12.53 -16.47 3.32
CA SER A 11 -12.94 -16.59 1.93
C SER A 11 -12.14 -15.58 1.12
N ILE A 12 -11.07 -16.04 0.46
CA ILE A 12 -10.21 -15.18 -0.33
C ILE A 12 -11.12 -14.59 -1.40
N PRO A 13 -11.28 -13.26 -1.47
CA PRO A 13 -12.14 -12.66 -2.48
C PRO A 13 -11.66 -13.11 -3.86
N GLN A 14 -12.59 -13.60 -4.71
CA GLN A 14 -12.30 -14.14 -6.05
C GLN A 14 -11.60 -13.14 -7.00
N PHE A 15 -11.43 -11.88 -6.59
CA PHE A 15 -10.71 -10.84 -7.31
C PHE A 15 -9.18 -11.07 -7.43
N THR A 16 -8.62 -12.15 -6.86
CA THR A 16 -7.17 -12.43 -6.90
C THR A 16 -6.72 -13.36 -8.02
N ASN A 17 -7.54 -13.64 -9.05
CA ASN A 17 -7.12 -14.46 -10.19
C ASN A 17 -5.96 -13.82 -10.99
N SER A 18 -5.74 -12.51 -10.86
CA SER A 18 -4.60 -11.79 -11.41
C SER A 18 -4.04 -10.78 -10.38
N PRO A 19 -2.71 -10.54 -10.34
CA PRO A 19 -2.14 -9.50 -9.50
C PRO A 19 -2.79 -8.13 -9.79
N THR A 20 -3.24 -7.43 -8.75
CA THR A 20 -3.98 -6.16 -8.89
C THR A 20 -3.19 -5.01 -8.27
N MET A 21 -3.11 -3.88 -8.98
CA MET A 21 -2.45 -2.66 -8.52
C MET A 21 -3.50 -1.60 -8.14
N VAL A 22 -3.46 -1.12 -6.90
CA VAL A 22 -4.32 -0.03 -6.42
C VAL A 22 -3.50 1.26 -6.38
N ILE A 23 -3.85 2.23 -7.23
CA ILE A 23 -3.14 3.51 -7.36
C ILE A 23 -3.93 4.61 -6.64
N MET A 24 -3.27 5.30 -5.71
CA MET A 24 -3.88 6.43 -5.00
C MET A 24 -3.56 7.75 -5.67
N VAL A 25 -4.59 8.52 -5.98
CA VAL A 25 -4.50 9.83 -6.62
C VAL A 25 -5.01 10.94 -5.71
N GLY A 26 -4.57 12.17 -5.94
CA GLY A 26 -5.06 13.37 -5.25
C GLY A 26 -3.97 14.22 -4.61
N LEU A 27 -4.35 15.42 -4.18
CA LEU A 27 -3.45 16.44 -3.65
C LEU A 27 -2.69 15.99 -2.38
N PRO A 28 -1.52 16.58 -2.07
CA PRO A 28 -0.83 16.36 -0.80
C PRO A 28 -1.76 16.52 0.41
N ALA A 29 -1.46 15.81 1.50
CA ALA A 29 -2.25 15.81 2.74
C ALA A 29 -3.71 15.29 2.66
N ARG A 30 -4.15 14.73 1.52
CA ARG A 30 -5.51 14.15 1.37
C ARG A 30 -5.68 12.70 1.85
N GLY A 31 -4.92 12.29 2.87
CA GLY A 31 -5.13 10.97 3.50
C GLY A 31 -4.75 9.74 2.67
N LYS A 32 -4.12 9.89 1.49
CA LYS A 32 -3.69 8.75 0.65
C LYS A 32 -2.89 7.71 1.44
N THR A 33 -1.83 8.11 2.13
CA THR A 33 -1.01 7.21 2.96
C THR A 33 -1.81 6.52 4.07
N TYR A 34 -2.80 7.21 4.63
CA TYR A 34 -3.65 6.65 5.68
C TYR A 34 -4.56 5.55 5.12
N ILE A 35 -5.20 5.83 3.99
CA ILE A 35 -6.07 4.87 3.30
C ILE A 35 -5.26 3.66 2.84
N SER A 36 -4.06 3.85 2.28
CA SER A 36 -3.21 2.72 1.83
C SER A 36 -2.85 1.79 2.97
N THR A 37 -2.44 2.33 4.11
CA THR A 37 -2.03 1.52 5.26
C THR A 37 -3.22 0.76 5.85
N LYS A 38 -4.40 1.40 5.94
CA LYS A 38 -5.62 0.73 6.42
C LYS A 38 -6.09 -0.36 5.45
N LEU A 39 -6.10 -0.08 4.16
CA LEU A 39 -6.50 -1.03 3.11
C LEU A 39 -5.58 -2.26 3.14
N THR A 40 -4.26 -2.06 3.15
CA THR A 40 -3.30 -3.15 3.21
C THR A 40 -3.44 -3.97 4.50
N ARG A 41 -3.68 -3.34 5.65
CA ARG A 41 -3.94 -4.07 6.90
C ARG A 41 -5.19 -4.95 6.79
N TYR A 42 -6.28 -4.40 6.24
CA TYR A 42 -7.53 -5.14 6.06
C TYR A 42 -7.35 -6.31 5.09
N LEU A 43 -6.73 -6.08 3.94
CA LEU A 43 -6.51 -7.12 2.93
C LEU A 43 -5.62 -8.25 3.46
N ASN A 44 -4.56 -7.94 4.19
CA ASN A 44 -3.73 -8.96 4.84
C ASN A 44 -4.50 -9.69 5.95
N TRP A 45 -5.38 -9.02 6.70
CA TRP A 45 -6.21 -9.64 7.74
C TRP A 45 -7.19 -10.67 7.18
N ILE A 46 -7.80 -10.40 6.02
CA ILE A 46 -8.68 -11.36 5.32
C ILE A 46 -7.91 -12.42 4.51
N GLY A 47 -6.58 -12.44 4.57
CA GLY A 47 -5.74 -13.45 3.92
C GLY A 47 -5.29 -13.13 2.49
N THR A 48 -5.43 -11.89 2.02
CA THR A 48 -4.92 -11.44 0.72
C THR A 48 -3.54 -10.77 0.88
N PRO A 49 -2.44 -11.37 0.41
CA PRO A 49 -1.10 -10.81 0.57
C PRO A 49 -0.99 -9.47 -0.18
N THR A 50 -0.82 -8.39 0.57
CA THR A 50 -0.83 -7.02 0.03
C THR A 50 0.32 -6.21 0.60
N LYS A 51 0.95 -5.36 -0.22
CA LYS A 51 2.05 -4.47 0.19
C LYS A 51 1.76 -3.02 -0.23
N VAL A 52 2.17 -2.06 0.61
CA VAL A 52 2.13 -0.63 0.28
C VAL A 52 3.45 -0.21 -0.37
N PHE A 53 3.36 0.59 -1.42
CA PHE A 53 4.51 1.27 -2.04
C PHE A 53 4.33 2.78 -1.87
N ASN A 54 5.11 3.39 -0.95
CA ASN A 54 5.03 4.82 -0.67
C ASN A 54 6.14 5.59 -1.38
N LEU A 55 5.82 6.25 -2.50
CA LEU A 55 6.76 7.03 -3.29
C LEU A 55 7.49 8.12 -2.47
N GLY A 56 6.83 8.70 -1.46
CA GLY A 56 7.46 9.70 -0.60
C GLY A 56 8.55 9.12 0.32
N GLN A 57 8.50 7.82 0.63
CA GLN A 57 9.59 7.14 1.33
C GLN A 57 10.77 6.91 0.37
N TYR A 58 10.52 6.33 -0.80
CA TYR A 58 11.55 6.12 -1.82
C TYR A 58 12.27 7.43 -2.19
N ARG A 59 11.53 8.53 -2.34
CA ARG A 59 12.12 9.85 -2.60
C ARG A 59 13.07 10.30 -1.48
N ARG A 60 12.71 10.09 -0.20
CA ARG A 60 13.54 10.48 0.96
C ARG A 60 14.78 9.61 1.11
N GLU A 61 14.70 8.36 0.67
CA GLU A 61 15.86 7.45 0.61
C GLU A 61 16.81 7.84 -0.54
N ALA A 62 16.27 8.30 -1.67
CA ALA A 62 17.06 8.70 -2.84
C ALA A 62 17.63 10.12 -2.75
N VAL A 63 16.97 11.04 -2.03
CA VAL A 63 17.32 12.47 -2.03
C VAL A 63 17.22 13.06 -0.62
N SER A 64 18.26 13.75 -0.16
CA SER A 64 18.34 14.39 1.16
C SER A 64 17.65 15.78 1.22
N TYR A 65 17.17 16.30 0.09
CA TYR A 65 16.63 17.65 -0.04
C TYR A 65 15.25 17.80 0.61
N LYS A 66 15.08 18.83 1.46
CA LYS A 66 13.89 19.00 2.33
C LYS A 66 12.99 20.20 1.98
N ASN A 67 13.35 20.99 0.97
CA ASN A 67 12.63 22.22 0.65
C ASN A 67 11.48 22.00 -0.34
N TYR A 68 10.49 22.90 -0.31
CA TYR A 68 9.32 22.85 -1.17
C TYR A 68 9.66 23.09 -2.65
N GLU A 69 10.79 23.75 -2.93
CA GLU A 69 11.33 23.99 -4.28
C GLU A 69 11.47 22.72 -5.10
N PHE A 70 11.77 21.59 -4.44
CA PHE A 70 11.81 20.27 -5.09
C PHE A 70 10.52 19.91 -5.83
N PHE A 71 9.36 20.40 -5.38
CA PHE A 71 8.05 20.10 -5.98
C PHE A 71 7.58 21.16 -6.98
N LEU A 72 8.41 22.18 -7.28
CA LEU A 72 8.06 23.16 -8.28
C LEU A 72 8.05 22.49 -9.66
N PRO A 73 7.10 22.86 -10.55
CA PRO A 73 7.01 22.29 -11.89
C PRO A 73 8.27 22.58 -12.73
N ASP A 74 8.91 23.72 -12.45
CA ASP A 74 10.07 24.23 -13.19
C ASP A 74 11.43 23.74 -12.61
N ASN A 75 11.39 22.84 -11.63
CA ASN A 75 12.59 22.22 -11.07
C ASN A 75 13.15 21.18 -12.06
N MET A 76 13.87 21.65 -13.09
CA MET A 76 14.67 20.85 -14.03
C MET A 76 16.06 20.51 -13.48
#